data_AF-A0A6C0CY59-F1
#
_entry.id   AF-A0A6C0CY59-F1
#
_cell.length_a   1.000
_cell.length_b   1.000
_cell.length_c   1.000
_cell.angle_alpha   90.00
_cell.angle_beta   90.00
_cell.angle_gamma   90.00
#
_symmetry.space_group_name_H-M   'P 1'
#
loop_
_entity.id
_entity.type
_entity.pdbx_description
1 polymer ?
#
loop_
_entity_poly.entity_id
_entity_poly.type
_entity_poly.pdbx_seq_one_letter_code
_entity_poly.pdbx_strand_id
1 'polypeptide(L)'
;MTTTRKNVPWRGWKRENPNQRQRTVMLKKCGKKCFLGTRKSFPICKKNTCSVSKKGVYAAYVRARQTKRNRVASKARRILKRM
;
A
#
# COMPACT_ATOMS: atom_id res chain seq x y z
N MET A 1 11.18 7.08 -26.93
CA MET A 1 10.13 7.78 -26.15
C MET A 1 10.45 7.69 -24.65
N THR A 2 11.14 8.69 -24.10
CA THR A 2 11.38 8.78 -22.66
C THR A 2 10.08 9.15 -21.95
N THR A 3 9.34 8.16 -21.46
CA THR A 3 8.16 8.38 -20.63
C THR A 3 8.58 9.05 -19.32
N THR A 4 8.41 10.36 -19.23
CA THR A 4 8.58 11.10 -17.98
C THR A 4 7.55 10.58 -16.98
N ARG A 5 8.02 9.83 -15.97
CA ARG A 5 7.13 9.30 -14.92
C ARG A 5 6.49 10.48 -14.18
N LYS A 6 5.17 10.62 -14.29
CA LYS A 6 4.39 11.61 -13.54
C LYS A 6 4.80 11.61 -12.07
N ASN A 7 5.04 12.80 -11.51
CA ASN A 7 5.47 12.96 -10.11
C ASN A 7 4.29 12.71 -9.16
N VAL A 8 4.06 11.43 -8.84
CA VAL A 8 2.94 11.00 -8.01
C VAL A 8 3.37 10.78 -6.55
N PRO A 9 2.50 11.00 -5.55
CA PRO A 9 2.82 10.81 -4.13
C PRO A 9 3.31 9.40 -3.75
N TRP A 10 2.98 8.38 -4.54
CA TRP A 10 3.44 6.99 -4.36
C TRP A 10 4.66 6.64 -5.24
N ARG A 11 5.37 7.63 -5.77
CA ARG A 11 6.58 7.42 -6.57
C ARG A 11 7.61 6.63 -5.76
N GLY A 12 8.23 5.64 -6.41
CA GLY A 12 9.20 4.76 -5.78
C GLY A 12 8.59 3.63 -4.92
N TRP A 13 7.26 3.60 -4.73
CA TRP A 13 6.61 2.54 -3.96
C TRP A 13 6.95 1.14 -4.47
N LYS A 14 7.16 0.94 -5.77
CA LYS A 14 7.59 -0.35 -6.34
C LYS A 14 8.86 -0.92 -5.67
N ARG A 15 9.81 -0.06 -5.25
CA ARG A 15 11.06 -0.47 -4.58
C ARG A 15 10.88 -0.75 -3.09
N GLU A 16 9.91 -0.09 -2.47
CA GLU A 16 9.56 -0.21 -1.04
C GLU A 16 8.50 -1.29 -0.77
N ASN A 17 7.72 -1.65 -1.78
CA ASN A 17 6.61 -2.60 -1.68
C ASN A 17 7.12 -4.02 -1.42
N PRO A 18 6.55 -4.76 -0.45
CA PRO A 18 6.92 -6.15 -0.22
C PRO A 18 6.55 -7.07 -1.39
N ASN A 19 7.45 -8.01 -1.70
CA ASN A 19 7.23 -9.13 -2.62
C ASN A 19 6.27 -10.18 -2.01
N GLN A 20 5.81 -11.14 -2.80
CA GLN A 20 4.79 -12.12 -2.37
C GLN A 20 5.19 -12.96 -1.14
N ARG A 21 6.44 -13.45 -1.10
CA ARG A 21 6.99 -14.13 0.08
C ARG A 21 7.04 -13.18 1.29
N GLN A 22 7.55 -11.97 1.10
CA GLN A 22 7.63 -10.94 2.15
C GLN A 22 6.24 -10.57 2.69
N ARG A 23 5.22 -10.42 1.84
CA ARG A 23 3.85 -10.17 2.28
C ARG A 23 3.31 -11.29 3.16
N THR A 24 3.67 -12.53 2.87
CA THR A 24 3.25 -13.69 3.68
C THR A 24 3.91 -13.64 5.06
N VAL A 25 5.21 -13.36 5.12
CA VAL A 25 5.94 -13.19 6.39
C VAL A 25 5.41 -11.98 7.18
N MET A 26 5.20 -10.85 6.51
CA MET A 26 4.67 -9.63 7.12
C MET A 26 3.22 -9.81 7.60
N LEU A 27 2.41 -10.61 6.92
CA LEU A 27 1.06 -10.92 7.40
C LEU A 27 1.13 -11.73 8.70
N LYS A 28 2.10 -12.65 8.85
CA LYS A 28 2.33 -13.38 10.11
C LYS A 28 2.88 -12.47 11.21
N LYS A 29 3.83 -11.58 10.91
CA LYS A 29 4.50 -10.71 11.89
C LYS A 29 3.69 -9.47 12.28
N CYS A 30 3.18 -8.72 11.31
CA CYS A 30 2.51 -7.43 11.50
C CYS A 30 0.98 -7.54 11.47
N GLY A 31 0.44 -8.67 10.99
CA GLY A 31 -1.01 -8.89 10.91
C GLY A 31 -1.73 -7.93 9.97
N LYS A 32 -3.01 -7.67 10.30
CA LYS A 32 -3.93 -6.83 9.53
C LYS A 32 -3.59 -5.33 9.57
N LYS A 33 -2.63 -4.90 10.40
CA LYS A 33 -2.19 -3.50 10.49
C LYS A 33 -1.60 -3.01 9.17
N CYS A 34 -0.87 -3.88 8.46
CA CYS A 34 -0.15 -3.54 7.24
C CYS A 34 -0.90 -3.83 5.94
N PHE A 35 -2.13 -4.37 6.02
CA PHE A 35 -2.91 -4.78 4.87
C PHE A 35 -4.35 -4.28 5.01
N LEU A 36 -4.79 -3.44 4.07
CA LEU A 36 -6.13 -2.86 4.10
C LEU A 36 -7.20 -3.73 3.42
N GLY A 37 -6.82 -4.84 2.79
CA GLY A 37 -7.74 -5.75 2.11
C GLY A 37 -7.69 -7.19 2.63
N THR A 38 -8.28 -8.10 1.87
CA THR A 38 -8.28 -9.53 2.18
C THR A 38 -6.88 -10.14 2.05
N ARG A 39 -6.48 -10.90 3.07
CA ARG A 39 -5.20 -11.62 3.16
C ARG A 39 -3.99 -10.69 2.95
N LYS A 40 -3.32 -10.79 1.81
CA LYS A 40 -2.07 -10.09 1.46
C LYS A 40 -2.30 -8.89 0.55
N SER A 41 -3.55 -8.48 0.38
CA SER A 41 -3.96 -7.44 -0.56
C SER A 41 -3.79 -6.06 0.05
N PHE A 42 -3.41 -5.09 -0.80
CA PHE A 42 -3.22 -3.68 -0.41
C PHE A 42 -2.20 -3.50 0.74
N PRO A 43 -0.92 -3.82 0.49
CA PRO A 43 0.14 -3.53 1.45
C PRO A 43 0.31 -2.03 1.61
N ILE A 44 0.35 -1.56 2.86
CA ILE A 44 0.60 -0.15 3.21
C ILE A 44 1.91 0.06 4.00
N CYS A 45 2.50 -1.02 4.52
CA CYS A 45 3.79 -0.98 5.19
C CYS A 45 4.95 -1.23 4.23
N LYS A 46 6.12 -0.63 4.53
CA LYS A 46 7.33 -0.88 3.74
C LYS A 46 7.81 -2.31 3.94
N LYS A 47 8.46 -2.89 2.93
CA LYS A 47 9.06 -4.23 3.01
C LYS A 47 9.92 -4.37 4.26
N ASN A 48 9.84 -5.53 4.91
CA ASN A 48 10.57 -5.86 6.15
C ASN A 48 10.29 -4.96 7.36
N THR A 49 9.27 -4.10 7.31
CA THR A 49 8.85 -3.25 8.43
C THR A 49 7.38 -3.44 8.75
N CYS A 50 6.96 -3.18 9.99
CA CYS A 50 5.56 -3.08 10.36
C CYS A 50 5.05 -1.63 10.39
N SER A 51 5.77 -0.72 9.73
CA SER A 51 5.52 0.72 9.76
C SER A 51 4.76 1.17 8.52
N VAL A 52 3.64 1.86 8.75
CA VAL A 52 2.79 2.39 7.68
C VAL A 52 3.52 3.52 6.96
N SER A 53 3.57 3.46 5.63
CA SER A 53 4.19 4.49 4.79
C SER A 53 3.12 5.29 4.06
N LYS A 54 3.23 6.62 4.07
CA LYS A 54 2.33 7.52 3.31
C LYS A 54 2.26 7.12 1.83
N LYS A 55 3.39 6.73 1.23
CA LYS A 55 3.47 6.22 -0.15
C LYS A 55 2.68 4.92 -0.34
N GLY A 56 2.75 4.01 0.62
CA GLY A 56 2.05 2.74 0.60
C GLY A 56 0.54 2.90 0.73
N VAL A 57 0.11 3.80 1.60
CA VAL A 57 -1.32 4.14 1.74
C VAL A 57 -1.85 4.80 0.47
N TYR A 58 -1.11 5.72 -0.15
CA TYR A 58 -1.47 6.29 -1.45
C TYR A 58 -1.55 5.23 -2.56
N ALA A 59 -0.56 4.33 -2.65
CA ALA A 59 -0.57 3.25 -3.62
C ALA A 59 -1.78 2.31 -3.43
N ALA A 60 -2.10 1.99 -2.17
CA ALA A 60 -3.27 1.19 -1.82
C ALA A 60 -4.58 1.91 -2.21
N TYR A 61 -4.68 3.22 -1.94
CA TYR A 61 -5.82 4.05 -2.33
C TYR A 61 -6.03 4.05 -3.85
N VAL A 62 -4.99 4.34 -4.63
CA VAL A 62 -5.05 4.37 -6.09
C VAL A 62 -5.45 3.00 -6.65
N ARG A 63 -4.81 1.93 -6.17
CA ARG A 63 -5.13 0.57 -6.62
C ARG A 63 -6.57 0.19 -6.25
N ALA A 64 -7.05 0.59 -5.08
CA ALA A 64 -8.40 0.29 -4.64
C ALA A 64 -9.44 1.00 -5.50
N ARG A 65 -9.17 2.24 -5.92
CA ARG A 65 -10.02 2.98 -6.88
C ARG A 65 -10.04 2.30 -8.25
N GLN A 66 -8.89 1.86 -8.76
CA GLN A 66 -8.81 1.12 -10.04
C GLN A 66 -9.63 -0.18 -9.99
N THR A 67 -9.54 -0.93 -8.89
CA THR A 67 -10.24 -2.22 -8.75
C THR A 67 -11.65 -2.08 -8.17
N LYS A 68 -12.24 -0.86 -8.15
CA LYS A 68 -13.57 -0.57 -7.60
C LYS A 68 -13.80 -1.06 -6.14
N ARG A 69 -12.73 -1.16 -5.34
CA ARG A 69 -12.80 -1.57 -3.92
C ARG A 69 -13.01 -0.37 -3.00
N ASN A 70 -14.22 0.16 -3.01
CA ASN A 70 -14.58 1.40 -2.30
C ASN A 70 -14.27 1.36 -0.79
N ARG A 71 -14.53 0.24 -0.11
CA ARG A 71 -14.23 0.10 1.34
C ARG A 71 -12.74 0.29 1.65
N VAL A 72 -11.86 -0.28 0.81
CA VAL A 72 -10.40 -0.15 0.97
C VAL A 72 -9.95 1.27 0.64
N ALA A 73 -10.50 1.87 -0.41
CA ALA A 73 -10.18 3.24 -0.78
C ALA A 73 -10.57 4.23 0.33
N SER A 74 -11.76 4.11 0.91
CA SER A 74 -12.20 4.95 2.02
C SER A 74 -11.33 4.79 3.26
N LYS A 75 -10.92 3.55 3.59
CA LYS A 75 -10.01 3.27 4.71
C LYS A 75 -8.62 3.87 4.49
N ALA A 76 -8.06 3.71 3.29
CA ALA A 76 -6.78 4.32 2.92
C ALA A 76 -6.85 5.86 2.98
N ARG A 77 -7.92 6.45 2.46
CA ARG A 77 -8.14 7.91 2.52
C ARG A 77 -8.21 8.42 3.97
N ARG A 78 -8.87 7.68 4.87
CA ARG A 78 -8.95 8.04 6.30
C ARG A 78 -7.57 8.00 6.96
N ILE A 79 -6.73 7.02 6.62
CA ILE A 79 -5.35 6.94 7.11
C ILE A 79 -4.53 8.12 6.58
N LEU A 80 -4.65 8.46 5.29
CA LEU A 80 -3.96 9.62 4.71
C LEU A 80 -4.35 10.94 5.36
N LYS A 81 -5.62 11.11 5.77
CA LYS A 81 -6.08 12.31 6.48
C LYS A 81 -5.53 12.41 7.91
N ARG A 82 -5.09 11.30 8.50
CA ARG A 82 -4.56 11.22 9.87
C ARG A 82 -3.02 11.18 9.92
N MET A 83 -2.35 11.24 8.76
CA MET A 83 -0.89 11.15 8.59
C MET A 83 -0.30 12.44 8.01
#